data_AF-A0A8C0PZM5-F1
#
_entry.id   AF-A0A8C0PZM5-F1
#
_cell.length_a   1.000
_cell.length_b   1.000
_cell.length_c   1.000
_cell.angle_alpha   90.00
_cell.angle_beta   90.00
_cell.angle_gamma   90.00
#
_symmetry.space_group_name_H-M   'P 1'
#
loop_
_entity.id
_entity.type
_entity.pdbx_description
1 polymer ?
#
loop_
_entity_poly.entity_id
_entity_poly.type
_entity_poly.pdbx_seq_one_letter_code
_entity_poly.pdbx_strand_id
1 'polypeptide(L)'
;MATQAHSLSYAGCNFLRQRLVLSTLSGRPVKIRRIRARDDNPGLRDFEASFIRLLDKVTNGSRIEINQTGTTLYYQPGLLYGGSVEHDCNVLRSIGYYLESLLCLAPFMKHPLRIVLRGVTNDQVDPSVSSEQSSVSCSNPAFEKQVPDKAQFYCRVFVLLFTLRFRH
;
A
#
# COMPACT_ATOMS: atom_id res chain seq x y z
N MET A 1 -19.74 18.59 -10.43
CA MET A 1 -18.78 19.60 -9.95
C MET A 1 -17.61 18.86 -9.31
N ALA A 2 -16.45 18.81 -9.97
CA ALA A 2 -15.25 18.22 -9.36
C ALA A 2 -14.74 19.18 -8.29
N THR A 3 -14.94 18.84 -7.02
CA THR A 3 -14.30 19.52 -5.90
C THR A 3 -12.79 19.55 -6.15
N GLN A 4 -12.18 20.74 -6.20
CA GLN A 4 -10.73 20.87 -6.22
C GLN A 4 -10.17 20.26 -4.94
N ALA A 5 -9.81 18.98 -4.98
CA ALA A 5 -9.28 18.27 -3.85
C ALA A 5 -7.90 18.85 -3.54
N HIS A 6 -7.80 19.61 -2.46
CA HIS A 6 -6.55 20.15 -1.96
C HIS A 6 -5.57 18.99 -1.69
N SER A 7 -4.50 18.88 -2.50
CA SER A 7 -3.51 17.82 -2.35
C SER A 7 -2.78 17.94 -1.01
N LEU A 8 -2.74 16.86 -0.23
CA LEU A 8 -2.03 16.82 1.04
C LEU A 8 -0.53 16.77 0.81
N SER A 9 0.23 17.69 1.40
CA SER A 9 1.69 17.74 1.24
C SER A 9 2.39 17.17 2.47
N TYR A 10 3.25 16.18 2.27
CA TYR A 10 4.12 15.62 3.30
C TYR A 10 5.59 15.77 2.92
N ALA A 11 6.47 15.63 3.92
CA ALA A 11 7.91 15.59 3.74
C ALA A 11 8.53 14.32 4.34
N GLY A 12 9.65 13.89 3.76
CA GLY A 12 10.46 12.77 4.23
C GLY A 12 9.96 11.40 3.78
N CYS A 13 10.76 10.36 4.05
CA CYS A 13 10.49 8.97 3.72
C CYS A 13 9.73 8.20 4.82
N ASN A 14 9.56 8.78 6.00
CA ASN A 14 8.93 8.09 7.13
C ASN A 14 7.46 7.78 6.84
N PHE A 15 7.05 6.55 7.15
CA PHE A 15 5.69 6.05 6.98
C PHE A 15 5.14 6.17 5.55
N LEU A 16 6.00 6.01 4.53
CA LEU A 16 5.61 6.12 3.13
C LEU A 16 4.43 5.19 2.78
N ARG A 17 4.51 3.92 3.19
CA ARG A 17 3.43 2.92 2.97
C ARG A 17 2.10 3.38 3.54
N GLN A 18 2.10 3.74 4.82
CA GLN A 18 0.90 4.14 5.55
C GLN A 18 0.27 5.38 4.92
N ARG A 19 1.08 6.38 4.52
CA ARG A 19 0.58 7.59 3.84
C ARG A 19 -0.09 7.27 2.52
N LEU A 20 0.48 6.36 1.73
CA LEU A 20 -0.10 5.94 0.46
C LEU A 20 -1.40 5.14 0.67
N VAL A 21 -1.40 4.16 1.57
CA VAL A 21 -2.61 3.38 1.90
C VAL A 21 -3.74 4.29 2.39
N LEU A 22 -3.45 5.24 3.29
CA LEU A 22 -4.44 6.21 3.76
C LEU A 22 -4.93 7.14 2.66
N SER A 23 -4.05 7.56 1.76
CA SER A 23 -4.44 8.33 0.57
C SER A 23 -5.43 7.52 -0.27
N THR A 24 -5.16 6.24 -0.52
CA THR A 24 -6.05 5.34 -1.24
C THR A 24 -7.40 5.15 -0.54
N LEU A 25 -7.41 4.94 0.78
CA LEU A 25 -8.65 4.77 1.55
C LEU A 25 -9.48 6.05 1.64
N SER A 26 -8.82 7.22 1.71
CA SER A 26 -9.49 8.51 1.82
C SER A 26 -9.86 9.13 0.46
N GLY A 27 -9.34 8.60 -0.65
CA GLY A 27 -9.51 9.16 -1.99
C GLY A 27 -8.85 10.54 -2.17
N ARG A 28 -7.93 10.95 -1.28
CA ARG A 28 -7.30 12.28 -1.30
C ARG A 28 -5.92 12.24 -1.93
N PRO A 29 -5.61 13.12 -2.91
CA PRO A 29 -4.28 13.16 -3.52
C PRO A 29 -3.22 13.62 -2.51
N VAL A 30 -2.02 13.04 -2.63
CA VAL A 30 -0.88 13.26 -1.75
C VAL A 30 0.37 13.62 -2.55
N LYS A 31 1.14 14.59 -2.05
CA LYS A 31 2.46 14.96 -2.55
C LYS A 31 3.50 14.79 -1.45
N ILE A 32 4.48 13.92 -1.65
CA ILE A 32 5.57 13.66 -0.71
C ILE A 32 6.84 14.25 -1.27
N ARG A 33 7.46 15.17 -0.53
CA ARG A 33 8.69 15.88 -0.93
C ARG A 33 9.87 15.46 -0.05
N ARG A 34 11.10 15.72 -0.53
CA ARG A 34 12.34 15.49 0.22
C ARG A 34 12.50 14.05 0.72
N ILE A 35 12.18 13.07 -0.12
CA ILE A 35 12.44 11.65 0.16
C ILE A 35 13.96 11.44 0.10
N ARG A 36 14.58 11.16 1.25
CA ARG A 36 16.03 10.92 1.40
C ARG A 36 16.93 11.95 0.70
N ALA A 37 16.52 13.22 0.70
CA ALA A 37 17.26 14.26 -0.01
C ALA A 37 18.67 14.56 0.56
N ARG A 38 19.02 13.99 1.71
CA ARG A 38 20.31 14.17 2.40
C ARG A 38 21.17 12.90 2.42
N ASP A 39 20.68 11.78 1.89
CA ASP A 39 21.43 10.52 1.85
C ASP A 39 22.33 10.50 0.61
N ASP A 40 23.39 9.68 0.63
CA ASP A 40 24.30 9.47 -0.52
C ASP A 40 23.57 8.97 -1.77
N ASN A 41 22.49 8.21 -1.56
CA ASN A 41 21.60 7.70 -2.61
C ASN A 41 20.22 8.34 -2.43
N PRO A 42 19.97 9.52 -3.01
CA PRO A 42 18.73 10.26 -2.81
C PRO A 42 17.55 9.62 -3.54
N GLY A 43 16.36 9.80 -2.97
CA GLY A 43 15.09 9.41 -3.60
C GLY A 43 14.44 8.13 -3.06
N LEU A 44 13.52 7.61 -3.87
CA LEU A 44 12.81 6.35 -3.62
C LEU A 44 13.75 5.17 -3.79
N ARG A 45 13.61 4.17 -2.91
CA ARG A 45 14.28 2.88 -3.06
C ARG A 45 13.48 1.97 -3.98
N ASP A 46 14.14 0.98 -4.56
CA ASP A 46 13.51 0.08 -5.54
C ASP A 46 12.32 -0.70 -4.97
N PHE A 47 12.34 -1.07 -3.68
CA PHE A 47 11.20 -1.72 -3.02
C PHE A 47 10.01 -0.75 -2.83
N GLU A 48 10.26 0.55 -2.65
CA GLU A 48 9.20 1.56 -2.57
C GLU A 48 8.60 1.80 -3.96
N ALA A 49 9.43 1.84 -5.00
CA ALA A 49 8.98 1.94 -6.38
C ALA A 49 8.14 0.71 -6.79
N SER A 50 8.58 -0.50 -6.41
CA SER A 50 7.81 -1.74 -6.58
C SER A 50 6.46 -1.66 -5.84
N PHE A 51 6.44 -1.15 -4.61
CA PHE A 51 5.20 -0.97 -3.86
C PHE A 51 4.22 0.01 -4.52
N ILE A 52 4.73 1.12 -5.05
CA ILE A 52 3.91 2.10 -5.78
C ILE A 52 3.33 1.47 -7.06
N ARG A 53 4.11 0.66 -7.79
CA ARG A 53 3.62 -0.09 -8.96
C ARG A 53 2.56 -1.13 -8.58
N LEU A 54 2.67 -1.74 -7.40
CA LEU A 54 1.63 -2.64 -6.89
C LEU A 54 0.32 -1.89 -6.63
N LEU A 55 0.39 -0.70 -6.02
CA LEU A 55 -0.79 0.15 -5.80
C LEU A 55 -1.48 0.53 -7.12
N ASP A 56 -0.70 0.83 -8.16
CA ASP A 56 -1.23 1.12 -9.49
C ASP A 56 -1.95 -0.08 -10.11
N LYS A 57 -1.45 -1.31 -9.91
CA LYS A 57 -2.12 -2.53 -10.41
C LYS A 57 -3.44 -2.85 -9.71
N VAL A 58 -3.58 -2.51 -8.42
CA VAL A 58 -4.81 -2.81 -7.64
C VAL A 58 -5.85 -1.70 -7.71
N THR A 59 -5.45 -0.50 -8.16
CA THR A 59 -6.35 0.65 -8.35
C THR A 59 -6.59 0.88 -9.84
N ASN A 60 -7.75 1.45 -10.18
CA ASN A 60 -8.06 1.84 -11.55
C ASN A 60 -8.21 3.36 -11.63
N GLY A 61 -7.54 4.00 -12.60
CA GLY A 61 -7.51 5.45 -12.75
C GLY A 61 -6.61 6.17 -11.73
N SER A 62 -5.63 5.46 -11.16
CA SER A 62 -4.59 6.04 -10.32
C SER A 62 -3.64 6.91 -11.17
N ARG A 63 -3.17 8.03 -10.62
CA ARG A 63 -2.16 8.88 -11.28
C ARG A 63 -0.96 9.03 -10.36
N ILE A 64 0.19 8.59 -10.86
CA ILE A 64 1.44 8.53 -10.11
C ILE A 64 2.50 9.28 -10.89
N GLU A 65 3.12 10.27 -10.26
CA GLU A 65 4.19 11.06 -10.87
C GLU A 65 5.40 11.09 -9.95
N ILE A 66 6.54 10.70 -10.48
CA ILE A 66 7.81 10.65 -9.76
C ILE A 66 8.77 11.61 -10.47
N ASN A 67 9.44 12.47 -9.70
CA ASN A 67 10.46 13.35 -10.26
C ASN A 67 11.67 12.53 -10.76
N GLN A 68 12.46 13.08 -11.70
CA GLN A 68 13.66 12.43 -12.24
C GLN A 68 14.62 11.94 -11.15
N THR A 69 14.76 12.70 -10.06
CA THR A 69 15.63 12.35 -8.93
C THR A 69 14.95 11.46 -7.87
N GLY A 70 13.68 11.09 -8.04
CA GLY A 70 12.95 10.25 -7.09
C GLY A 70 12.69 10.89 -5.71
N THR A 71 13.08 12.15 -5.49
CA THR A 71 12.96 12.84 -4.19
C THR A 71 11.56 13.43 -3.94
N THR A 72 10.73 13.48 -4.99
CA THR A 72 9.34 13.95 -4.93
C THR A 72 8.42 12.97 -5.63
N LEU A 73 7.35 12.59 -4.94
CA LEU A 73 6.29 11.70 -5.41
C LEU A 73 4.95 12.43 -5.32
N TYR A 74 4.18 12.42 -6.39
CA TYR A 74 2.77 12.79 -6.39
C TYR A 74 1.95 11.52 -6.65
N TYR A 75 1.00 11.26 -5.76
CA TYR A 75 0.12 10.10 -5.82
C TYR A 75 -1.32 10.58 -5.71
N GLN A 76 -2.09 10.36 -6.76
CA GLN A 76 -3.53 10.57 -6.78
C GLN A 76 -4.21 9.20 -6.85
N PRO A 77 -4.91 8.79 -5.79
CA PRO A 77 -5.53 7.48 -5.71
C PRO A 77 -6.66 7.35 -6.72
N GLY A 78 -6.77 6.17 -7.32
CA GLY A 78 -7.89 5.76 -8.16
C GLY A 78 -8.94 4.96 -7.38
N LEU A 79 -9.87 4.32 -8.10
CA LEU A 79 -10.86 3.42 -7.50
C LEU A 79 -10.22 2.06 -7.19
N LEU A 80 -10.46 1.52 -5.99
CA LEU A 80 -10.04 0.16 -5.63
C LEU A 80 -10.87 -0.87 -6.41
N TYR A 81 -10.26 -1.49 -7.41
CA TYR A 81 -10.97 -2.43 -8.29
C TYR A 81 -10.81 -3.88 -7.84
N GLY A 82 -9.61 -4.29 -7.43
CA GLY A 82 -9.28 -5.68 -7.13
C GLY A 82 -9.14 -6.54 -8.39
N GLY A 83 -9.35 -7.85 -8.28
CA GLY A 83 -9.20 -8.82 -9.38
C GLY A 83 -7.91 -9.65 -9.31
N SER A 84 -7.49 -10.22 -10.44
CA SER A 84 -6.29 -11.05 -10.54
C SER A 84 -5.06 -10.19 -10.81
N VAL A 85 -4.11 -10.15 -9.89
CA VAL A 85 -2.89 -9.34 -9.99
C VAL A 85 -1.66 -10.20 -9.77
N GLU A 86 -0.68 -10.11 -10.66
CA GLU A 86 0.64 -10.69 -10.46
C GLU A 86 1.66 -9.57 -10.22
N HIS A 87 2.50 -9.73 -9.20
CA HIS A 87 3.53 -8.75 -8.86
C HIS A 87 4.83 -9.42 -8.43
N ASP A 88 5.91 -9.06 -9.11
CA ASP A 88 7.27 -9.43 -8.74
C ASP A 88 7.78 -8.41 -7.71
N CYS A 89 7.94 -8.88 -6.48
CA CYS A 89 8.44 -8.10 -5.35
C CYS A 89 9.96 -7.96 -5.44
N ASN A 90 10.47 -6.81 -5.02
CA ASN A 90 11.90 -6.60 -4.91
C ASN A 90 12.53 -7.47 -3.80
N VAL A 91 13.70 -8.04 -4.06
CA VAL A 91 14.53 -8.84 -3.13
C VAL A 91 14.97 -8.10 -1.86
N LEU A 92 14.98 -6.76 -1.88
CA LEU A 92 15.39 -5.93 -0.73
C LEU A 92 14.42 -5.98 0.46
N ARG A 93 13.19 -6.47 0.27
CA ARG A 93 12.15 -6.58 1.31
C ARG A 93 11.36 -7.85 1.13
N SER A 94 10.79 -8.38 2.21
CA SER A 94 9.99 -9.60 2.11
C SER A 94 8.62 -9.33 1.47
N ILE A 95 7.97 -10.40 1.03
CA ILE A 95 6.58 -10.35 0.53
C ILE A 95 5.64 -9.77 1.60
N GLY A 96 5.93 -9.97 2.89
CA GLY A 96 5.15 -9.42 4.02
C GLY A 96 5.01 -7.90 3.97
N TYR A 97 6.03 -7.19 3.46
CA TYR A 97 6.02 -5.74 3.29
C TYR A 97 4.85 -5.25 2.41
N TYR A 98 4.55 -5.98 1.35
CA TYR A 98 3.50 -5.67 0.38
C TYR A 98 2.14 -6.20 0.86
N LEU A 99 2.13 -7.41 1.42
CA LEU A 99 0.93 -8.10 1.88
C LEU A 99 0.20 -7.31 2.99
N GLU A 100 0.94 -6.73 3.94
CA GLU A 100 0.38 -5.92 5.04
C GLU A 100 -0.51 -4.79 4.50
N SER A 101 -0.04 -4.08 3.47
CA SER A 101 -0.78 -2.96 2.88
C SER A 101 -2.00 -3.44 2.09
N LEU A 102 -1.89 -4.59 1.41
CA LEU A 102 -3.00 -5.18 0.67
C LEU A 102 -4.11 -5.67 1.59
N LEU A 103 -3.77 -6.26 2.73
CA LEU A 103 -4.75 -6.68 3.73
C LEU A 103 -5.60 -5.50 4.25
N CYS A 104 -5.00 -4.32 4.38
CA CYS A 104 -5.74 -3.10 4.73
C CYS A 104 -6.67 -2.61 3.62
N LEU A 105 -6.34 -2.84 2.34
CA LEU A 105 -7.11 -2.36 1.19
C LEU A 105 -8.17 -3.37 0.71
N ALA A 106 -7.92 -4.67 0.87
CA ALA A 106 -8.74 -5.78 0.40
C ALA A 106 -10.25 -5.66 0.73
N PRO A 107 -10.68 -5.28 1.96
CA PRO A 107 -12.12 -5.20 2.27
C PRO A 107 -12.86 -4.06 1.55
N PHE A 108 -12.13 -3.09 0.98
CA PHE A 108 -12.72 -1.94 0.29
C PHE A 108 -12.68 -2.06 -1.24
N MET A 109 -12.24 -3.21 -1.77
CA MET A 109 -12.16 -3.44 -3.22
C MET A 109 -13.51 -3.84 -3.81
N LYS A 110 -13.78 -3.40 -5.05
CA LYS A 110 -15.01 -3.75 -5.78
C LYS A 110 -15.13 -5.25 -6.07
N HIS A 111 -14.01 -5.91 -6.35
CA HIS A 111 -13.93 -7.34 -6.66
C HIS A 111 -12.96 -8.04 -5.71
N PRO A 112 -13.17 -9.36 -5.43
CA PRO A 112 -12.24 -10.13 -4.60
C PRO A 112 -10.82 -10.09 -5.19
N LEU A 113 -9.84 -9.78 -4.35
CA LEU A 113 -8.44 -9.71 -4.75
C LEU A 113 -7.83 -11.11 -4.81
N ARG A 114 -7.36 -11.53 -5.98
CA ARG A 114 -6.52 -12.72 -6.18
C ARG A 114 -5.13 -12.24 -6.55
N ILE A 115 -4.17 -12.37 -5.65
CA ILE A 115 -2.82 -11.86 -5.89
C ILE A 115 -1.76 -12.96 -5.83
N VAL A 116 -0.85 -12.94 -6.80
CA VAL A 116 0.35 -13.78 -6.82
C VAL A 116 1.56 -12.87 -6.63
N LEU A 117 2.20 -12.97 -5.46
CA LEU A 117 3.40 -12.24 -5.10
C LEU A 117 4.62 -13.17 -5.26
N ARG A 118 5.59 -12.78 -6.08
CA ARG A 118 6.83 -13.54 -6.29
C ARG A 118 8.00 -12.76 -5.69
N GLY A 119 8.75 -13.38 -4.79
CA GLY A 119 9.87 -12.71 -4.11
C GLY A 119 10.34 -13.46 -2.87
N VAL A 120 11.11 -12.77 -2.03
CA VAL A 120 11.66 -13.34 -0.80
C VAL A 120 10.56 -13.47 0.26
N THR A 121 10.38 -14.67 0.79
CA THR A 121 9.32 -14.97 1.78
C THR A 121 9.72 -14.70 3.22
N ASN A 122 11.02 -14.58 3.51
CA ASN A 122 11.55 -14.43 4.86
C ASN A 122 12.61 -13.33 4.92
N ASP A 123 12.43 -12.38 5.82
CA ASP A 123 13.41 -11.36 6.22
C ASP A 123 13.27 -11.16 7.74
N GLN A 124 14.34 -10.79 8.43
CA GLN A 124 14.34 -10.58 9.89
C GLN A 124 13.68 -9.26 10.30
N VAL A 125 13.53 -8.33 9.35
CA VAL A 125 13.01 -6.97 9.58
C VAL A 125 11.50 -6.87 9.34
N ASP A 126 10.98 -7.67 8.42
CA ASP A 126 9.57 -7.68 8.02
C ASP A 126 8.85 -8.90 8.64
N PRO A 127 7.51 -8.89 8.81
CA PRO A 127 6.79 -10.04 9.31
C PRO A 127 6.98 -11.23 8.36
N SER A 128 7.75 -12.23 8.81
CA SER A 128 7.97 -13.48 8.08
C SER A 128 6.66 -14.24 7.92
N VAL A 129 6.39 -14.75 6.71
CA VAL A 129 5.25 -15.63 6.45
C VAL A 129 5.55 -17.00 7.06
N SER A 130 5.23 -17.20 8.33
CA SER A 130 5.40 -18.49 9.00
C SER A 130 4.38 -19.51 8.46
N SER A 131 4.88 -20.44 7.64
CA SER A 131 4.55 -21.87 7.50
C SER A 131 3.10 -22.38 7.38
N GLU A 132 2.08 -21.54 7.32
CA GLU A 132 0.70 -21.98 7.19
C GLU A 132 0.00 -21.10 6.14
N GLN A 133 -0.30 -21.66 4.97
CA GLN A 133 -1.06 -21.06 3.85
C GLN A 133 -0.27 -20.16 2.87
N SER A 134 0.81 -20.70 2.29
CA SER A 134 1.38 -20.16 1.04
C SER A 134 0.63 -20.69 -0.19
N SER A 135 -0.67 -20.41 -0.28
CA SER A 135 -1.50 -20.54 -1.48
C SER A 135 -2.84 -19.83 -1.27
N VAL A 136 -2.80 -18.50 -1.11
CA VAL A 136 -4.03 -17.69 -1.01
C VAL A 136 -4.59 -17.47 -2.42
N SER A 137 -5.22 -18.50 -2.98
CA SER A 137 -6.23 -18.30 -4.02
C SER A 137 -7.51 -17.83 -3.33
N CYS A 138 -7.86 -16.55 -3.48
CA CYS A 138 -9.14 -16.02 -3.04
C CYS A 138 -10.28 -16.57 -3.92
N SER A 139 -10.61 -17.84 -3.75
CA SER A 139 -11.78 -18.51 -4.34
C SER A 139 -12.71 -19.12 -3.28
N ASN A 140 -12.39 -19.01 -1.98
CA ASN A 140 -13.25 -19.52 -0.93
C ASN A 140 -14.07 -18.40 -0.26
N PRO A 141 -15.40 -18.56 -0.09
CA PRO A 141 -16.22 -17.69 0.75
C PRO A 141 -15.86 -17.76 2.26
N ALA A 142 -14.84 -18.55 2.63
CA ALA A 142 -14.31 -18.66 3.99
C ALA A 142 -13.30 -17.57 4.37
N PHE A 143 -12.88 -16.68 3.44
CA PHE A 143 -11.94 -15.59 3.76
C PHE A 143 -12.53 -14.55 4.74
N GLU A 144 -13.85 -14.58 4.97
CA GLU A 144 -14.49 -13.76 6.02
C GLU A 144 -14.11 -14.19 7.44
N LYS A 145 -13.57 -15.41 7.65
CA LYS A 145 -13.24 -15.94 8.98
C LYS A 145 -11.76 -15.94 9.36
N GLN A 146 -10.83 -15.66 8.43
CA GLN A 146 -9.40 -15.75 8.73
C GLN A 146 -8.61 -14.56 8.17
N VAL A 147 -9.08 -13.34 8.42
CA VAL A 147 -8.13 -12.23 8.52
C VAL A 147 -7.30 -12.54 9.77
N PRO A 148 -5.96 -12.70 9.68
CA PRO A 148 -5.15 -12.96 10.86
C PRO A 148 -5.45 -11.86 11.89
N ASP A 149 -5.73 -12.24 13.14
CA ASP A 149 -6.29 -11.38 14.20
C ASP A 149 -5.55 -10.03 14.33
N LYS A 150 -4.23 -10.05 14.09
CA LYS A 150 -3.37 -8.85 14.02
C LYS A 150 -3.74 -7.87 12.89
N ALA A 151 -4.07 -8.34 11.68
CA ALA A 151 -4.45 -7.48 10.55
C ALA A 151 -5.84 -6.86 10.77
N GLN A 152 -6.75 -7.56 11.44
CA GLN A 152 -8.02 -6.98 11.90
C GLN A 152 -7.78 -5.91 12.96
N PHE A 153 -6.83 -6.12 13.88
CA PHE A 153 -6.43 -5.11 14.86
C PHE A 153 -5.82 -3.87 14.20
N TYR A 154 -4.88 -4.04 13.26
CA TYR A 154 -4.31 -2.91 12.52
C TYR A 154 -5.36 -2.16 11.70
N CYS A 155 -6.24 -2.86 10.97
CA CYS A 155 -7.30 -2.22 10.21
C CYS A 155 -8.30 -1.49 11.12
N ARG A 156 -8.71 -2.11 12.24
CA ARG A 156 -9.61 -1.48 13.23
C ARG A 156 -8.99 -0.29 13.92
N VAL A 157 -7.77 -0.41 14.45
CA VAL A 157 -7.06 0.67 15.14
C VAL A 157 -6.76 1.82 14.19
N PHE A 158 -6.38 1.52 12.94
CA PHE A 158 -6.02 2.54 11.97
C PHE A 158 -7.24 3.24 11.37
N VAL A 159 -8.35 2.52 11.11
CA VAL A 159 -9.64 3.12 10.73
C VAL A 159 -10.24 3.92 11.90
N LEU A 160 -10.10 3.46 13.15
CA LEU A 160 -10.49 4.23 14.34
C LEU A 160 -9.66 5.51 14.48
N LEU A 161 -8.34 5.44 14.30
CA LEU A 161 -7.46 6.61 14.31
C LEU A 161 -7.79 7.59 13.18
N PHE A 162 -8.13 7.08 11.99
CA PHE A 162 -8.50 7.92 10.85
C PHE A 162 -9.88 8.58 11.04
N THR A 163 -10.86 7.87 11.60
CA THR A 163 -12.18 8.43 11.92
C THR A 163 -12.12 9.41 13.11
N LEU A 164 -11.27 9.18 14.10
CA LEU A 164 -11.09 10.08 15.25
C LEU A 164 -10.37 11.39 14.89
N ARG A 165 -9.46 11.39 13.89
CA ARG A 165 -8.68 12.59 13.53
C ARG A 165 -9.33 13.46 12.43
N PHE A 166 -10.45 13.04 11.86
CA PHE A 166 -11.20 13.79 10.83
C PHE A 166 -12.52 14.38 11.32
N ARG A 167 -12.83 14.26 12.62
CA ARG A 167 -13.99 14.90 13.24
C ARG A 167 -13.55 16.21 13.92
N HIS A 168 -13.32 17.24 13.11
CA HIS A 168 -13.25 18.62 13.60
C HIS A 168 -13.72 19.61 12.53
#